data_AF-A0A366IBN5-F1
#
_entry.id   AF-A0A366IBN5-F1
#
_cell.length_a   1.000
_cell.length_b   1.000
_cell.length_c   1.000
_cell.angle_alpha   90.00
_cell.angle_beta   90.00
_cell.angle_gamma   90.00
#
_symmetry.space_group_name_H-M   'P 1'
#
loop_
_entity.id
_entity.type
_entity.pdbx_description
1 polymer ?
#
loop_
_entity_poly.entity_id
_entity_poly.type
_entity_poly.pdbx_seq_one_letter_code
_entity_poly.pdbx_strand_id
1 'polypeptide(L)' 'MSKPKKTLVPEARTAMTKFKLECAEEIGHLQYCKENNDHYKGDLPAKQNGMEGGPIGGQMVKRMIEAERQRFENTIE' A
#
# COMPACT_ATOMS: atom_id res chain seq x y z
N MET A 1 -3.33 4.85 -21.22
CA MET A 1 -2.93 4.05 -20.03
C MET A 1 -1.67 4.65 -19.43
N SER A 2 -1.71 5.05 -18.15
CA SER A 2 -0.49 5.54 -17.46
C SER A 2 0.51 4.40 -17.30
N LYS A 3 1.81 4.68 -17.48
CA LYS A 3 2.86 3.68 -17.30
C LYS A 3 2.86 3.21 -15.83
N PRO A 4 3.03 1.90 -15.56
CA PRO A 4 3.13 1.42 -14.19
C PRO A 4 4.30 2.11 -13.49
N LYS A 5 4.08 2.56 -12.25
CA LYS A 5 5.15 3.17 -11.44
C LYS A 5 6.25 2.13 -11.22
N LYS A 6 7.49 2.52 -11.49
CA LYS A 6 8.66 1.67 -11.25
C LYS A 6 8.99 1.71 -9.76
N THR A 7 9.05 0.55 -9.12
CA THR A 7 9.63 0.42 -7.79
C THR A 7 11.14 0.59 -7.88
N LEU A 8 11.77 1.08 -6.80
CA LEU A 8 13.23 1.20 -6.73
C LEU A 8 13.92 -0.17 -6.85
N VAL A 9 13.31 -1.19 -6.26
CA VAL A 9 13.71 -2.60 -6.38
C VAL A 9 12.64 -3.31 -7.20
N PRO A 10 12.89 -3.62 -8.49
CA PRO A 10 11.91 -4.24 -9.38
C PRO A 10 11.36 -5.58 -8.87
N GLU A 11 12.23 -6.39 -8.28
CA GLU A 11 11.95 -7.74 -7.78
C GLU A 11 10.99 -7.69 -6.57
N ALA A 12 11.00 -6.58 -5.82
CA ALA A 12 10.13 -6.38 -4.66
C ALA A 12 8.67 -6.05 -5.03
N ARG A 13 8.33 -5.90 -6.32
CA ARG A 13 6.99 -5.50 -6.75
C ARG A 13 5.90 -6.44 -6.23
N THR A 14 6.09 -7.75 -6.34
CA THR A 14 5.12 -8.74 -5.87
C THR A 14 4.95 -8.67 -4.35
N ALA A 15 6.04 -8.57 -3.61
CA ALA A 15 6.02 -8.42 -2.16
C ALA A 15 5.31 -7.13 -1.73
N MET A 16 5.56 -6.02 -2.42
CA MET A 16 4.91 -4.73 -2.16
C MET A 16 3.39 -4.78 -2.44
N THR A 17 2.98 -5.45 -3.52
CA THR A 17 1.55 -5.67 -3.81
C THR A 17 0.89 -6.50 -2.70
N LYS A 18 1.52 -7.58 -2.25
CA LYS A 18 1.01 -8.39 -1.15
C LYS A 18 0.88 -7.56 0.13
N PHE A 19 1.94 -6.83 0.50
CA PHE A 19 1.95 -5.97 1.68
C PHE A 19 0.83 -4.91 1.65
N LYS A 20 0.58 -4.31 0.48
CA LYS A 20 -0.55 -3.39 0.30
C LYS A 20 -1.90 -4.05 0.57
N LEU A 21 -2.10 -5.28 0.07
CA LEU A 21 -3.35 -6.02 0.28
C LEU A 21 -3.55 -6.38 1.76
N GLU A 22 -2.50 -6.81 2.45
CA GLU A 22 -2.54 -7.06 3.90
C GLU A 22 -2.91 -5.78 4.68
N CYS A 23 -2.26 -4.65 4.39
CA CYS A 23 -2.58 -3.37 5.01
C CYS A 23 -4.01 -2.92 4.73
N ALA A 24 -4.52 -3.18 3.52
CA ALA A 24 -5.89 -2.85 3.14
C ALA A 24 -6.90 -3.75 3.86
N GLU A 25 -6.61 -5.03 4.02
CA GLU A 25 -7.43 -5.99 4.76
C GLU A 25 -7.53 -5.61 6.24
N GLU A 26 -6.41 -5.27 6.88
CA GLU A 26 -6.35 -4.85 8.29
C GLU A 26 -7.28 -3.68 8.62
N ILE A 27 -7.45 -2.74 7.68
CA ILE A 27 -8.29 -1.56 7.88
C ILE A 27 -9.68 -1.69 7.25
N GLY A 28 -10.03 -2.83 6.64
CA GLY A 28 -11.33 -3.06 6.00
C GLY A 28 -11.52 -2.34 4.65
N HIS A 29 -10.43 -2.05 3.93
CA HIS A 29 -10.41 -1.30 2.67
C HIS A 29 -10.06 -2.17 1.45
N LEU A 30 -10.13 -3.50 1.56
CA LEU A 30 -9.70 -4.42 0.52
C LEU A 30 -10.45 -4.23 -0.81
N GLN A 31 -11.74 -3.86 -0.78
CA GLN A 31 -12.55 -3.54 -1.97
C GLN A 31 -12.00 -2.38 -2.81
N TYR A 32 -11.18 -1.51 -2.21
CA TYR A 32 -10.59 -0.36 -2.88
C TYR A 32 -9.25 -0.68 -3.54
N CYS A 33 -8.75 -1.90 -3.41
CA CYS A 33 -7.54 -2.35 -4.09
C CYS A 33 -7.88 -2.85 -5.50
N LYS A 34 -7.19 -2.30 -6.51
CA LYS A 34 -7.36 -2.71 -7.91
C LYS A 34 -7.11 -4.22 -8.08
N GLU A 35 -6.12 -4.75 -7.39
CA GLU A 35 -5.73 -6.16 -7.45
C GLU A 35 -6.77 -7.10 -6.83
N ASN A 36 -7.76 -6.57 -6.10
CA ASN A 36 -8.84 -7.35 -5.50
C ASN A 36 -10.17 -7.23 -6.26
N ASN A 37 -10.52 -6.05 -6.79
CA ASN A 37 -11.85 -5.80 -7.38
C ASN A 37 -11.81 -5.29 -8.84
N ASP A 38 -10.65 -5.31 -9.49
CA ASP A 38 -10.36 -4.84 -10.88
C ASP A 38 -11.08 -3.55 -11.34
N HIS A 39 -11.46 -2.70 -10.38
CA HIS A 39 -12.27 -1.53 -10.67
C HIS A 39 -11.37 -0.42 -11.22
N TYR A 40 -11.73 0.12 -12.40
CA TYR A 40 -11.00 1.23 -12.98
C TYR A 40 -11.27 2.51 -12.20
N LYS A 41 -10.25 3.02 -11.51
CA LYS A 41 -10.34 4.23 -10.68
C LYS A 41 -10.01 5.54 -11.40
N GLY A 42 -9.77 5.49 -12.72
CA GLY A 42 -9.33 6.66 -13.48
C GLY A 42 -10.42 7.70 -13.71
N ASP A 43 -11.70 7.31 -13.62
CA ASP A 43 -12.84 8.22 -13.80
C ASP A 43 -13.35 8.80 -12.48
N LEU A 44 -12.80 8.35 -11.34
CA LEU A 44 -13.20 8.83 -10.02
C LEU A 44 -12.59 10.21 -9.72
N PRO A 45 -13.33 11.13 -9.07
CA PRO A 45 -12.77 12.38 -8.60
C PRO A 45 -11.55 12.17 -7.70
N ALA A 46 -10.55 13.05 -7.81
CA ALA A 46 -9.31 12.96 -7.02
C ALA A 46 -9.59 12.88 -5.50
N LYS A 47 -10.61 13.60 -5.02
CA LYS A 47 -11.07 13.54 -3.63
C LYS A 47 -11.48 12.13 -3.21
N GLN A 48 -12.28 11.44 -4.03
CA GLN A 48 -12.75 10.08 -3.75
C GLN A 48 -11.57 9.10 -3.76
N ASN A 49 -10.72 9.18 -4.78
CA ASN A 49 -9.50 8.36 -4.85
C ASN A 49 -8.61 8.52 -3.62
N GLY A 50 -8.46 9.75 -3.12
CA GLY A 50 -7.72 10.05 -1.90
C GLY A 50 -8.40 9.48 -0.64
N MET A 51 -9.72 9.59 -0.52
CA MET A 51 -10.48 9.05 0.62
C MET A 51 -10.42 7.51 0.67
N GLU A 52 -10.51 6.83 -0.46
CA GLU A 52 -10.48 5.36 -0.52
C GLU A 52 -9.07 4.78 -0.37
N GLY A 53 -8.10 5.35 -1.10
CA GLY A 53 -6.73 4.82 -1.20
C GLY A 53 -5.74 5.41 -0.19
N GLY A 54 -5.98 6.61 0.31
CA GLY A 54 -5.12 7.29 1.28
C GLY A 54 -4.90 6.50 2.56
N PRO A 55 -5.96 5.97 3.21
CA PRO A 55 -5.81 5.15 4.42
C PRO A 55 -4.95 3.89 4.22
N ILE A 56 -5.06 3.22 3.06
CA ILE A 56 -4.24 2.04 2.73
C ILE A 56 -2.76 2.43 2.71
N GLY A 57 -2.42 3.51 1.98
CA GLY A 57 -1.04 4.00 1.93
C GLY A 57 -0.52 4.46 3.30
N GLY A 58 -1.36 5.09 4.11
CA GLY A 58 -1.03 5.47 5.48
C GLY A 58 -0.70 4.26 6.37
N GLN A 59 -1.50 3.20 6.28
CA GLN A 59 -1.26 1.96 7.02
C GLN A 59 0.04 1.26 6.58
N MET A 60 0.33 1.25 5.28
CA MET A 60 1.59 0.73 4.75
C MET A 60 2.79 1.47 5.37
N VAL A 61 2.77 2.81 5.36
CA VAL A 61 3.86 3.61 5.93
C VAL A 61 3.98 3.39 7.44
N LYS A 62 2.86 3.30 8.16
CA LYS A 62 2.84 3.02 9.60
C LYS A 62 3.54 1.70 9.93
N ARG A 63 3.18 0.60 9.25
CA ARG A 63 3.81 -0.72 9.43
C ARG A 63 5.29 -0.73 9.04
N MET A 64 5.68 -0.01 7.98
CA MET A 64 7.09 0.11 7.57
C MET A 64 7.94 0.81 8.64
N ILE A 65 7.45 1.93 9.19
CA ILE A 65 8.17 2.67 10.25
C ILE A 65 8.26 1.84 11.53
N GLU A 66 7.19 1.12 11.89
CA GLU A 66 7.19 0.23 13.04
C GLU A 66 8.22 -0.90 12.89
N ALA A 67 8.26 -1.56 11.73
CA ALA A 67 9.24 -2.61 11.45
C ALA A 67 10.69 -2.08 11.51
N GLU A 68 10.93 -0.88 10.98
CA GLU A 68 12.25 -0.27 11.01
C GLU A 68 12.65 0.13 12.45
N ARG A 69 11.71 0.67 13.23
CA ARG A 69 11.92 0.95 14.65
C ARG A 69 12.32 -0.30 15.43
N GLN A 70 11.61 -1.42 15.24
CA GLN A 70 11.94 -2.70 15.89
C GLN A 70 13.33 -3.20 15.48
N ARG A 71 13.73 -3.03 14.20
CA ARG A 71 15.08 -3.37 13.75
C ARG A 71 16.15 -2.55 14.47
N PHE A 72 15.94 -1.25 14.63
CA PHE A 72 16.87 -0.39 15.37
C PHE A 72 16.98 -0.81 16.84
N GLU A 73 15.86 -1.05 17.51
CA GLU A 73 15.83 -1.49 18.92
C GLU A 73 16.60 -2.82 19.09
N ASN A 74 16.36 -3.82 18.22
CA ASN A 74 17.05 -5.11 18.24
C ASN A 74 18.56 -5.05 17.90
N THR A 75 19.03 -3.94 17.32
CA THR A 75 20.46 -3.78 16.96
C THR A 75 21.25 -3.14 18.10
N ILE A 76 20.57 -2.56 19.09
CA ILE A 76 21.18 -1.86 20.23
C ILE A 76 21.33 -2.79 21.45
N GLU A 77 20.57 -3.88 21.52
CA GLU A 77 20.70 -4.97 22.48
C GLU A 77 21.84 -5.95 22.11
#